data_AF-A0A8S4A022-F1
#
_entry.id   AF-A0A8S4A022-F1
#
_cell.length_a   1.000
_cell.length_b   1.000
_cell.length_c   1.000
_cell.angle_alpha   90.00
_cell.angle_beta   90.00
_cell.angle_gamma   90.00
#
_symmetry.space_group_name_H-M   'P 1'
#
loop_
_entity.id
_entity.type
_entity.pdbx_description
1 polymer ?
#
loop_
_entity_poly.entity_id
_entity_poly.type
_entity_poly.pdbx_seq_one_letter_code
_entity_poly.pdbx_strand_id
1 'polypeptide(L)'
;PWNIALKSLETIRRMPCIYPIELPDSSSFVDNLNRSGCVTFRSRTSPKTISMVYVSWSFNPYTSEHGYFQDHDDQYHFHCIAAITYISSFKTVMTVSQGNEQEVLCWMIVNAETVVVVNTSSCNTQTALGILQGKPKFLLHLKFLLYLNAADKDVDVVCRQISKNNEKKWLAQIKHNIERSDYVKNRITLLFCPCEFLFRF
;
A
#
# COMPACT_ATOMS: atom_id res chain seq x y z
N PRO A 1 -13.72 -23.94 13.38
CA PRO A 1 -13.11 -23.30 14.57
C PRO A 1 -12.07 -22.24 14.13
N TRP A 2 -12.35 -20.98 14.43
CA TRP A 2 -11.60 -19.81 13.98
C TRP A 2 -10.30 -19.64 14.76
N ASN A 3 -9.15 -19.78 14.11
CA ASN A 3 -7.89 -19.24 14.62
C ASN A 3 -7.57 -17.95 13.87
N ILE A 4 -8.40 -16.93 14.03
CA ILE A 4 -8.00 -15.57 13.68
C ILE A 4 -7.02 -15.16 14.79
N ALA A 5 -5.75 -14.94 14.45
CA ALA A 5 -4.77 -14.39 15.37
C ALA A 5 -5.06 -12.90 15.61
N LEU A 6 -6.19 -12.59 16.24
CA LEU A 6 -6.49 -11.24 16.76
C LEU A 6 -5.74 -11.08 18.09
N LYS A 7 -4.46 -10.71 18.00
CA LYS A 7 -3.66 -10.35 19.16
C LYS A 7 -4.04 -8.93 19.60
N SER A 8 -4.83 -8.86 20.68
CA SER A 8 -5.19 -7.70 21.54
C SER A 8 -5.91 -6.49 20.90
N LEU A 9 -7.08 -6.19 21.45
CA LEU A 9 -8.05 -5.15 21.09
C LEU A 9 -7.61 -3.68 21.28
N GLU A 10 -6.35 -3.38 21.62
CA GLU A 10 -5.93 -2.01 21.98
C GLU A 10 -5.02 -1.32 20.95
N THR A 11 -4.65 -2.00 19.87
CA THR A 11 -3.98 -1.36 18.73
C THR A 11 -4.05 -2.32 17.55
N ILE A 12 -4.63 -1.88 16.42
CA ILE A 12 -4.59 -2.65 15.17
C ILE A 12 -3.11 -2.83 14.80
N ARG A 13 -2.54 -4.00 15.10
CA ARG A 13 -1.14 -4.30 14.82
C ARG A 13 -0.95 -4.41 13.31
N ARG A 14 -0.40 -3.34 12.72
CA ARG A 14 -0.02 -3.30 11.30
C ARG A 14 0.97 -4.45 11.01
N MET A 15 0.56 -5.35 10.14
CA MET A 15 1.35 -6.50 9.71
C MET A 15 1.81 -6.33 8.25
N PRO A 16 2.86 -7.04 7.82
CA PRO A 16 3.21 -7.08 6.41
C PRO A 16 2.04 -7.60 5.58
N CYS A 17 1.84 -7.02 4.42
CA CYS A 17 0.85 -7.50 3.48
C CYS A 17 1.33 -8.79 2.80
N ILE A 18 0.48 -9.81 2.66
CA ILE A 18 0.85 -11.12 2.13
C ILE A 18 0.07 -11.41 0.84
N TYR A 19 0.75 -11.47 -0.29
CA TYR A 19 0.17 -11.62 -1.64
C TYR A 19 0.59 -12.94 -2.32
N PRO A 20 -0.07 -13.38 -3.40
CA PRO A 20 0.46 -14.40 -4.29
C PRO A 20 1.78 -13.92 -4.90
N ILE A 21 2.69 -14.84 -5.22
CA ILE A 21 4.01 -14.48 -5.76
C ILE A 21 3.90 -13.91 -7.18
N GLU A 22 2.84 -14.31 -7.88
CA GLU A 22 2.50 -13.93 -9.25
C GLU A 22 1.98 -12.48 -9.35
N LEU A 23 1.52 -11.89 -8.24
CA LEU A 23 1.05 -10.51 -8.24
C LEU A 23 2.27 -9.57 -8.33
N PRO A 24 2.33 -8.64 -9.30
CA PRO A 24 3.47 -7.74 -9.43
C PRO A 24 3.65 -6.85 -8.18
N ASP A 25 4.88 -6.40 -7.91
CA ASP A 25 5.16 -5.49 -6.78
C ASP A 25 4.40 -4.17 -6.90
N SER A 26 4.34 -3.65 -8.14
CA SER A 26 3.56 -2.50 -8.55
C SER A 26 3.05 -2.70 -9.96
N SER A 27 1.88 -2.16 -10.27
CA SER A 27 1.25 -2.26 -11.58
C SER A 27 0.42 -1.01 -11.86
N SER A 28 0.29 -0.64 -13.13
CA SER A 28 -0.80 0.25 -13.52
C SER A 28 -2.13 -0.46 -13.37
N PHE A 29 -3.21 0.30 -13.23
CA PHE A 29 -4.55 -0.27 -13.23
C PHE A 29 -5.53 0.63 -13.96
N VAL A 30 -6.61 0.02 -14.42
CA VAL A 30 -7.86 0.72 -14.76
C VAL A 30 -8.93 0.28 -13.77
N ASP A 31 -9.63 1.23 -13.15
CA ASP A 31 -10.71 0.92 -12.22
C ASP A 31 -12.05 0.66 -12.95
N ASN A 32 -13.10 0.29 -12.22
CA ASN A 32 -14.45 0.12 -12.78
C ASN A 32 -15.12 1.41 -13.28
N LEU A 33 -14.52 2.57 -13.03
CA LEU A 33 -14.96 3.86 -13.53
C LEU A 33 -14.10 4.33 -14.72
N ASN A 34 -13.26 3.43 -15.27
CA ASN A 34 -12.35 3.68 -16.37
C ASN A 34 -11.29 4.75 -16.07
N ARG A 35 -10.92 4.91 -14.80
CA ARG A 35 -9.83 5.78 -14.36
C ARG A 35 -8.53 4.99 -14.28
N SER A 36 -7.44 5.60 -14.73
CA SER A 36 -6.12 4.99 -14.69
C SER A 36 -5.35 5.37 -13.43
N GLY A 37 -4.54 4.45 -12.93
CA GLY A 37 -3.71 4.72 -11.76
C GLY A 37 -2.57 3.74 -11.61
N CYS A 38 -1.86 3.88 -10.51
CA CYS A 38 -0.75 3.06 -10.09
C CYS A 38 -1.06 2.45 -8.73
N VAL A 39 -0.92 1.13 -8.62
CA VAL A 39 -1.01 0.42 -7.34
C VAL A 39 0.33 -0.21 -7.00
N THR A 40 0.75 -0.07 -5.74
CA THR A 40 1.95 -0.70 -5.19
C THR A 40 1.53 -1.64 -4.07
N PHE A 41 1.67 -2.94 -4.31
CA PHE A 41 1.35 -4.00 -3.35
C PHE A 41 2.53 -4.31 -2.44
N ARG A 42 3.74 -4.36 -3.01
CA ARG A 42 4.98 -4.68 -2.28
C ARG A 42 5.98 -3.55 -2.47
N SER A 43 6.47 -3.02 -1.36
CA SER A 43 7.57 -2.07 -1.34
C SER A 43 8.49 -2.34 -0.16
N ARG A 44 9.79 -2.19 -0.36
CA ARG A 44 10.79 -2.19 0.71
C ARG A 44 10.57 -1.05 1.70
N THR A 45 10.02 0.07 1.21
CA THR A 45 9.79 1.28 2.01
C THR A 45 8.60 1.15 2.94
N SER A 46 7.62 0.32 2.58
CA SER A 46 6.39 0.15 3.35
C SER A 46 5.78 -1.24 3.12
N PRO A 47 6.40 -2.31 3.64
CA PRO A 47 5.93 -3.68 3.45
C PRO A 47 4.55 -3.97 4.09
N LYS A 48 4.04 -3.00 4.85
CA LYS A 48 2.76 -3.07 5.58
C LYS A 48 1.66 -2.22 4.93
N THR A 49 1.91 -1.63 3.75
CA THR A 49 0.93 -0.78 3.09
C THR A 49 0.74 -1.12 1.63
N ILE A 50 -0.51 -1.00 1.18
CA ILE A 50 -0.84 -0.81 -0.23
C ILE A 50 -0.91 0.69 -0.48
N SER A 51 -0.31 1.16 -1.57
CA SER A 51 -0.50 2.53 -2.04
C SER A 51 -1.18 2.49 -3.39
N MET A 52 -2.19 3.33 -3.56
CA MET A 52 -2.91 3.51 -4.81
C MET A 52 -2.91 5.00 -5.14
N VAL A 53 -2.61 5.35 -6.37
CA VAL A 53 -2.51 6.73 -6.84
C VAL A 53 -3.18 6.81 -8.19
N TYR A 54 -4.13 7.73 -8.38
CA TYR A 54 -4.67 7.98 -9.71
C TYR A 54 -3.73 8.88 -10.52
N VAL A 55 -3.73 8.67 -11.82
CA VAL A 55 -2.97 9.50 -12.77
C VAL A 55 -3.91 10.12 -13.77
N SER A 56 -3.63 11.37 -14.10
CA SER A 56 -4.41 12.16 -15.05
C SER A 56 -3.52 12.61 -16.20
N TRP A 57 -4.07 12.65 -17.40
CA TRP A 57 -3.38 13.18 -18.58
C TRP A 57 -3.58 14.69 -18.64
N SER A 58 -2.50 15.44 -18.87
CA SER A 58 -2.59 16.84 -19.25
C SER A 58 -1.82 17.12 -20.53
N PHE A 59 -2.27 18.15 -21.23
CA PHE A 59 -1.58 18.75 -22.35
C PHE A 59 -1.23 20.19 -22.01
N ASN A 60 0.04 20.54 -22.14
CA ASN A 60 0.47 21.93 -22.08
C ASN A 60 0.58 22.50 -23.51
N PRO A 61 -0.34 23.39 -23.91
CA PRO A 61 -0.33 23.94 -25.27
C PRO A 61 0.89 24.86 -25.53
N TYR A 62 1.53 25.37 -24.47
CA TYR A 62 2.67 26.28 -24.61
C TYR A 62 4.00 25.56 -24.80
N THR A 63 4.16 24.36 -24.23
CA THR A 63 5.37 23.54 -24.39
C THR A 63 5.18 22.37 -25.37
N SER A 64 3.95 22.15 -25.85
CA SER A 64 3.56 20.96 -26.62
C SER A 64 3.86 19.65 -25.87
N GLU A 65 3.98 19.72 -24.54
CA GLU A 65 4.24 18.56 -23.71
C GLU A 65 2.93 17.89 -23.34
N HIS A 66 2.92 16.56 -23.51
CA HIS A 66 1.86 15.69 -23.03
C HIS A 66 2.44 14.81 -21.93
N GLY A 67 1.68 14.59 -20.88
CA GLY A 67 2.15 13.71 -19.81
C GLY A 67 1.06 13.28 -18.86
N TYR A 68 1.27 12.10 -18.29
CA TYR A 68 0.54 11.68 -17.11
C TYR A 68 1.20 12.29 -15.88
N PHE A 69 0.39 12.91 -15.03
CA PHE A 69 0.81 13.42 -13.73
C PHE A 69 0.03 12.70 -12.64
N GLN A 70 0.67 12.61 -11.48
CA GLN A 70 0.03 12.08 -10.28
C GLN A 70 -1.02 13.07 -9.79
N ASP A 71 -2.24 12.58 -9.56
CA ASP A 71 -3.22 13.32 -8.80
C ASP A 71 -2.89 13.17 -7.30
N HIS A 72 -2.57 14.28 -6.64
CA HIS A 72 -2.19 14.28 -5.24
C HIS A 72 -3.38 14.16 -4.30
N ASP A 73 -4.58 14.57 -4.74
CA ASP A 73 -5.79 14.51 -3.93
C ASP A 73 -6.38 13.09 -3.94
N ASP A 74 -6.11 12.34 -5.01
CA ASP A 74 -6.56 10.95 -5.21
C ASP A 74 -5.46 9.92 -4.88
N GLN A 75 -4.70 10.16 -3.81
CA GLN A 75 -3.73 9.23 -3.27
C GLN A 75 -4.28 8.49 -2.03
N TYR A 76 -4.30 7.16 -2.12
CA TYR A 76 -4.77 6.28 -1.06
C TYR A 76 -3.63 5.44 -0.49
N HIS A 77 -3.64 5.32 0.82
CA HIS A 77 -2.76 4.42 1.57
C HIS A 77 -3.60 3.51 2.43
N PHE A 78 -3.32 2.21 2.36
CA PHE A 78 -4.04 1.19 3.10
C PHE A 78 -3.06 0.41 3.96
N HIS A 79 -3.26 0.38 5.27
CA HIS A 79 -2.43 -0.41 6.20
C HIS A 79 -2.97 -1.82 6.31
N CYS A 80 -2.11 -2.82 6.11
CA CYS A 80 -2.49 -4.22 6.24
C CYS A 80 -2.63 -4.65 7.69
N ILE A 81 -3.73 -5.34 7.97
CA ILE A 81 -4.11 -5.76 9.33
C ILE A 81 -4.29 -7.28 9.44
N ALA A 82 -4.62 -7.94 8.34
CA ALA A 82 -4.74 -9.39 8.25
C ALA A 82 -4.52 -9.86 6.81
N ALA A 83 -4.15 -11.13 6.64
CA ALA A 83 -4.17 -11.82 5.36
C ALA A 83 -4.81 -13.20 5.56
N ILE A 84 -5.68 -13.61 4.65
CA ILE A 84 -6.46 -14.85 4.73
C ILE A 84 -6.33 -15.59 3.41
N THR A 85 -6.14 -16.90 3.46
CA THR A 85 -6.13 -17.75 2.28
C THR A 85 -6.77 -19.10 2.64
N TYR A 86 -7.75 -19.53 1.86
CA TYR A 86 -8.28 -20.88 1.92
C TYR A 86 -7.93 -21.62 0.63
N ILE A 87 -7.85 -22.94 0.71
CA ILE A 87 -7.52 -23.81 -0.45
C ILE A 87 -8.48 -23.56 -1.63
N SER A 88 -9.74 -23.24 -1.35
CA SER A 88 -10.80 -23.05 -2.35
C SER A 88 -11.20 -21.57 -2.55
N SER A 89 -10.47 -20.61 -2.01
CA SER A 89 -10.81 -19.18 -2.10
C SER A 89 -9.68 -18.37 -2.70
N PHE A 90 -10.02 -17.15 -3.12
CA PHE A 90 -8.99 -16.15 -3.44
C PHE A 90 -8.12 -15.86 -2.22
N LYS A 91 -6.87 -15.50 -2.47
CA LYS A 91 -6.01 -14.92 -1.43
C LYS A 91 -6.54 -13.53 -1.13
N THR A 92 -6.73 -13.22 0.15
CA THR A 92 -7.29 -11.94 0.56
C THR A 92 -6.40 -11.22 1.56
N VAL A 93 -6.41 -9.89 1.49
CA VAL A 93 -5.72 -9.01 2.42
C VAL A 93 -6.73 -8.03 2.99
N MET A 94 -6.78 -7.92 4.31
CA MET A 94 -7.60 -6.93 4.99
C MET A 94 -6.76 -5.70 5.32
N THR A 95 -7.33 -4.54 5.04
CA THR A 95 -6.66 -3.27 5.23
C THR A 95 -7.55 -2.23 5.88
N VAL A 96 -6.95 -1.26 6.55
CA VAL A 96 -7.61 -0.01 6.96
C VAL A 96 -7.07 1.16 6.16
N SER A 97 -7.95 2.07 5.76
CA SER A 97 -7.57 3.29 5.04
C SER A 97 -6.82 4.24 5.97
N GLN A 98 -5.73 4.85 5.50
CA GLN A 98 -5.01 5.88 6.26
C GLN A 98 -5.94 7.08 6.48
N GLY A 99 -6.14 7.47 7.74
CA GLY A 99 -7.07 8.54 8.13
C GLY A 99 -8.52 8.09 8.35
N ASN A 100 -8.86 6.82 8.04
CA ASN A 100 -10.17 6.25 8.35
C ASN A 100 -10.03 4.80 8.87
N GLU A 101 -9.74 4.67 10.16
CA GLU A 101 -9.52 3.37 10.80
C GLU A 101 -10.81 2.53 10.98
N GLN A 102 -11.98 3.14 10.79
CA GLN A 102 -13.27 2.45 10.87
C GLN A 102 -13.61 1.70 9.57
N GLU A 103 -13.04 2.12 8.44
CA GLU A 103 -13.25 1.46 7.16
C GLU A 103 -12.23 0.34 6.97
N VAL A 104 -12.67 -0.88 7.24
CA VAL A 104 -11.89 -2.09 6.94
C VAL A 104 -12.31 -2.64 5.58
N LEU A 105 -11.35 -2.72 4.67
CA LEU A 105 -11.52 -3.22 3.31
C LEU A 105 -10.89 -4.62 3.17
N CYS A 106 -11.48 -5.45 2.32
CA CYS A 106 -10.97 -6.75 1.93
C CYS A 106 -10.59 -6.72 0.44
N TRP A 107 -9.30 -6.90 0.18
CA TRP A 107 -8.69 -7.01 -1.13
C TRP A 107 -8.66 -8.48 -1.53
N MET A 108 -9.47 -8.89 -2.50
CA MET A 108 -9.53 -10.25 -3.04
C MET A 108 -8.74 -10.30 -4.34
N ILE A 109 -7.64 -11.05 -4.34
CA ILE A 109 -6.76 -11.19 -5.50
C ILE A 109 -7.27 -12.37 -6.30
N VAL A 110 -8.00 -12.08 -7.38
CA VAL A 110 -8.68 -13.09 -8.19
C VAL A 110 -7.67 -13.85 -9.03
N ASN A 111 -6.75 -13.11 -9.66
CA ASN A 111 -5.61 -13.59 -10.43
C ASN A 111 -4.52 -12.50 -10.46
N ALA A 112 -3.51 -12.66 -11.33
CA ALA A 112 -2.41 -11.69 -11.47
C ALA A 112 -2.83 -10.35 -12.11
N GLU A 113 -4.04 -10.27 -12.67
CA GLU A 113 -4.54 -9.15 -13.47
C GLU A 113 -5.76 -8.47 -12.84
N THR A 114 -6.42 -9.11 -11.86
CA THR A 114 -7.70 -8.63 -11.34
C THR A 114 -7.74 -8.68 -9.83
N VAL A 115 -8.06 -7.53 -9.24
CA VAL A 115 -8.24 -7.38 -7.79
C VAL A 115 -9.60 -6.75 -7.51
N VAL A 116 -10.35 -7.37 -6.60
CA VAL A 116 -11.66 -6.91 -6.17
C VAL A 116 -11.58 -6.46 -4.72
N VAL A 117 -11.92 -5.20 -4.46
CA VAL A 117 -11.90 -4.61 -3.11
C VAL A 117 -13.33 -4.33 -2.66
N VAL A 118 -13.68 -4.88 -1.50
CA VAL A 118 -15.02 -4.77 -0.91
C VAL A 118 -14.94 -4.43 0.57
N ASN A 119 -16.07 -4.06 1.17
CA ASN A 119 -16.19 -4.03 2.64
C ASN A 119 -15.94 -5.42 3.22
N THR A 120 -15.27 -5.51 4.37
CA THR A 120 -14.96 -6.80 5.02
C THR A 120 -16.17 -7.69 5.28
N SER A 121 -17.34 -7.10 5.55
CA SER A 121 -18.61 -7.85 5.73
C SER A 121 -19.02 -8.67 4.50
N SER A 122 -18.49 -8.34 3.32
CA SER A 122 -18.82 -8.98 2.04
C SER A 122 -17.62 -9.73 1.43
N CYS A 123 -16.56 -9.95 2.22
CA CYS A 123 -15.31 -10.60 1.83
C CYS A 123 -15.49 -12.11 1.62
N ASN A 124 -16.00 -12.51 0.46
CA ASN A 124 -16.12 -13.92 0.07
C ASN A 124 -16.09 -14.10 -1.45
N THR A 125 -15.78 -15.33 -1.88
CA THR A 125 -15.65 -15.69 -3.31
C THR A 125 -16.93 -15.43 -4.11
N GLN A 126 -18.12 -15.67 -3.53
CA GLN A 126 -19.39 -15.48 -4.24
C GLN A 126 -19.63 -14.00 -4.55
N THR A 127 -19.30 -13.10 -3.61
CA THR A 127 -19.35 -11.65 -3.84
C THR A 127 -18.41 -11.25 -4.97
N ALA A 128 -17.14 -11.69 -4.92
CA ALA A 128 -16.15 -11.37 -5.95
C ALA A 128 -16.60 -11.83 -7.35
N LEU A 129 -17.01 -13.09 -7.49
CA LEU A 129 -17.52 -13.63 -8.76
C LEU A 129 -18.79 -12.93 -9.21
N GLY A 130 -19.66 -12.55 -8.28
CA GLY A 130 -20.86 -11.79 -8.57
C GLY A 130 -20.57 -10.38 -9.11
N ILE A 131 -19.58 -9.69 -8.55
CA ILE A 131 -19.08 -8.40 -9.04
C ILE A 131 -18.53 -8.54 -10.45
N LEU A 132 -17.67 -9.55 -10.69
CA LEU A 132 -17.10 -9.80 -12.03
C LEU A 132 -18.16 -10.14 -13.08
N GLN A 133 -19.28 -10.71 -12.66
CA GLN A 133 -20.44 -10.98 -13.52
C GLN A 133 -21.39 -9.79 -13.68
N GLY A 134 -21.08 -8.63 -13.09
CA GLY A 134 -21.92 -7.43 -13.16
C GLY A 134 -23.27 -7.55 -12.43
N LYS A 135 -23.39 -8.46 -11.46
CA LYS A 135 -24.66 -8.71 -10.75
C LYS A 135 -24.95 -7.58 -9.76
N PRO A 136 -26.06 -6.81 -9.92
CA PRO A 136 -26.31 -5.58 -9.16
C PRO A 136 -26.27 -5.74 -7.63
N LYS A 137 -26.79 -6.86 -7.12
CA LYS A 137 -26.82 -7.14 -5.68
C LYS A 137 -25.43 -7.23 -5.01
N PHE A 138 -24.38 -7.46 -5.79
CA PHE A 138 -23.01 -7.53 -5.25
C PHE A 138 -22.24 -6.23 -5.49
N LEU A 139 -22.61 -5.44 -6.50
CA LEU A 139 -21.95 -4.17 -6.83
C LEU A 139 -22.10 -3.13 -5.70
N LEU A 140 -23.15 -3.20 -4.89
CA LEU A 140 -23.32 -2.32 -3.73
C LEU A 140 -22.26 -2.50 -2.63
N HIS A 141 -21.51 -3.60 -2.66
CA HIS A 141 -20.39 -3.85 -1.74
C HIS A 141 -19.03 -3.50 -2.35
N LEU A 142 -19.00 -3.19 -3.65
CA LEU A 142 -17.78 -2.88 -4.38
C LEU A 142 -17.23 -1.52 -3.95
N LYS A 143 -15.94 -1.50 -3.62
CA LYS A 143 -15.17 -0.28 -3.36
C LYS A 143 -14.26 0.04 -4.53
N PHE A 144 -13.48 -0.96 -4.95
CA PHE A 144 -12.63 -0.86 -6.13
C PHE A 144 -12.62 -2.18 -6.88
N LEU A 145 -12.72 -2.13 -8.21
CA LEU A 145 -12.41 -3.25 -9.08
C LEU A 145 -11.25 -2.79 -9.96
N LEU A 146 -10.10 -3.41 -9.76
CA LEU A 146 -8.85 -3.01 -10.40
C LEU A 146 -8.46 -4.05 -11.44
N TYR A 147 -8.36 -3.61 -12.68
CA TYR A 147 -7.77 -4.36 -13.78
C TYR A 147 -6.31 -3.93 -13.92
N LEU A 148 -5.39 -4.77 -13.46
CA LEU A 148 -3.95 -4.55 -13.43
C LEU A 148 -3.34 -4.70 -14.82
N ASN A 149 -2.31 -3.91 -15.10
CA ASN A 149 -1.64 -3.83 -16.41
C ASN A 149 -2.60 -3.54 -17.58
N ALA A 150 -3.82 -3.04 -17.30
CA ALA A 150 -4.83 -2.71 -18.31
C ALA A 150 -4.76 -1.25 -18.76
N ALA A 151 -3.94 -0.42 -18.10
CA ALA A 151 -3.77 0.98 -18.48
C ALA A 151 -2.83 1.13 -19.68
N ASP A 152 -2.78 2.34 -20.24
CA ASP A 152 -1.85 2.66 -21.32
C ASP A 152 -0.39 2.42 -20.89
N LYS A 153 0.44 1.99 -21.85
CA LYS A 153 1.88 1.71 -21.61
C LYS A 153 2.62 2.91 -21.00
N ASP A 154 2.17 4.12 -21.28
CA ASP A 154 2.75 5.34 -20.73
C ASP A 154 2.45 5.49 -19.23
N VAL A 155 1.29 5.01 -18.77
CA VAL A 155 0.95 4.95 -17.34
C VAL A 155 1.85 3.98 -16.62
N ASP A 156 2.16 2.81 -17.20
CA ASP A 156 3.11 1.85 -16.62
C ASP A 156 4.49 2.49 -16.38
N VAL A 157 4.96 3.30 -17.33
CA VAL A 157 6.24 4.02 -17.20
C VAL A 157 6.17 4.99 -16.02
N VAL A 158 5.08 5.75 -15.90
CA VAL A 158 4.86 6.67 -14.78
C VAL A 158 4.80 5.91 -13.44
N CYS A 159 4.10 4.78 -13.37
CA CYS A 159 4.01 3.98 -12.14
C CYS A 159 5.39 3.48 -11.68
N ARG A 160 6.22 3.01 -12.61
CA ARG A 160 7.61 2.61 -12.31
C ARG A 160 8.44 3.79 -11.82
N GLN A 161 8.25 4.97 -12.40
CA GLN A 161 8.97 6.17 -11.98
C GLN A 161 8.55 6.64 -10.58
N ILE A 162 7.25 6.62 -10.27
CA ILE A 162 6.71 6.93 -8.94
C ILE A 162 7.31 5.97 -7.91
N SER A 163 7.29 4.67 -8.18
CA SER A 163 7.85 3.64 -7.30
C SER A 163 9.34 3.89 -7.01
N LYS A 164 10.15 4.14 -8.05
CA LYS A 164 11.58 4.47 -7.92
C LYS A 164 11.83 5.75 -7.13
N ASN A 165 11.04 6.80 -7.36
CA ASN A 165 11.17 8.07 -6.66
C ASN A 165 10.87 7.90 -5.16
N ASN A 166 9.83 7.11 -4.83
CA ASN A 166 9.49 6.80 -3.44
C ASN A 166 10.58 5.99 -2.73
N GLU A 167 11.20 5.02 -3.42
CA GLU A 167 12.36 4.28 -2.90
C GLU A 167 13.56 5.21 -2.62
N LYS A 168 13.90 6.10 -3.56
CA LYS A 168 14.98 7.08 -3.37
C LYS A 168 14.73 8.00 -2.17
N LYS A 169 13.52 8.55 -2.04
CA LYS A 169 13.13 9.40 -0.90
C LYS A 169 13.30 8.66 0.44
N TRP A 170 12.86 7.41 0.50
CA TRP A 170 12.98 6.57 1.69
C TRP A 170 14.44 6.27 2.05
N LEU A 171 15.29 5.92 1.07
CA LEU A 171 16.72 5.70 1.30
C LEU A 171 17.41 6.95 1.84
N ALA A 172 17.09 8.13 1.30
CA ALA A 172 17.62 9.40 1.79
C ALA A 172 17.17 9.67 3.25
N GLN A 173 15.91 9.40 3.57
CA GLN A 173 15.37 9.54 4.93
C GLN A 173 16.06 8.60 5.93
N ILE A 174 16.31 7.34 5.53
CA ILE A 174 17.06 6.39 6.37
C ILE A 174 18.47 6.89 6.62
N LYS A 175 19.18 7.30 5.58
CA LYS A 175 20.55 7.82 5.71
C LYS A 175 20.61 8.99 6.70
N HIS A 176 19.72 9.95 6.54
CA HIS A 176 19.60 11.10 7.46
C HIS A 176 19.30 10.67 8.91
N ASN A 177 18.43 9.67 9.11
CA ASN A 177 18.10 9.17 10.44
C ASN A 177 19.26 8.43 11.12
N ILE A 178 20.05 7.68 10.35
CA ILE A 178 21.27 7.02 10.82
C ILE A 178 22.30 8.08 11.25
N GLU A 179 22.59 9.05 10.39
CA GLU A 179 23.54 10.14 10.67
C GLU A 179 23.13 10.94 11.92
N ARG A 180 21.82 11.19 12.11
CA ARG A 180 21.30 11.85 13.31
C ARG A 180 21.42 10.98 14.56
N SER A 181 21.23 9.66 14.46
CA SER A 181 21.40 8.73 15.58
C SER A 181 22.85 8.66 16.04
N ASP A 182 23.80 8.63 15.10
CA ASP A 182 25.23 8.61 15.41
C ASP A 182 25.71 9.96 15.99
N TYR A 183 25.17 11.07 15.52
CA TYR A 183 25.41 12.39 16.12
C TYR A 183 24.90 12.47 17.58
N VAL A 184 23.73 11.90 17.87
CA VAL A 184 23.18 11.85 19.24
C VAL A 184 23.98 10.91 20.13
N LYS A 185 24.41 9.74 19.62
CA LYS A 185 25.31 8.83 20.36
C LYS A 185 26.64 9.52 20.71
N ASN A 186 27.27 10.19 19.74
CA ASN A 186 28.53 10.90 19.97
C ASN A 186 28.40 12.08 20.96
N ARG A 187 27.24 12.75 21.03
CA ARG A 187 26.98 13.76 22.08
C ARG A 187 26.76 13.18 23.47
N ILE A 188 26.13 12.02 23.59
CA ILE A 188 25.96 11.35 24.89
C ILE A 188 27.32 10.85 25.40
N THR A 189 28.20 10.37 24.52
CA THR A 189 29.57 9.99 24.89
C THR A 189 30.43 11.19 25.33
N LEU A 190 30.17 12.39 24.81
CA LEU A 190 30.85 13.63 25.23
C LEU A 190 30.26 14.27 26.52
N LEU A 191 29.12 13.78 27.02
CA LEU A 191 28.51 14.23 28.29
C LEU A 191 28.88 13.33 29.49
N PHE A 192 29.59 12.22 29.26
CA PHE A 192 30.26 11.45 30.30
C PHE A 192 31.75 11.84 30.35
N CYS A 193 32.01 13.08 30.77
CA CYS A 193 33.33 13.45 31.29
C CYS A 193 33.48 12.75 32.67
N PRO A 194 34.56 12.04 32.96
CA PRO A 194 34.70 11.34 34.23
C PRO A 194 34.84 12.38 35.34
N CYS A 195 33.84 12.50 36.20
CA CYS A 195 34.07 13.03 37.53
C CYS A 195 35.03 12.05 38.22
N GLU A 196 36.30 12.44 38.31
CA GLU A 196 37.31 11.80 39.14
C GLU A 196 36.75 11.62 40.55
N PHE A 197 36.41 10.37 40.87
CA PHE A 197 36.18 9.92 42.23
C PHE A 197 37.52 10.01 42.97
N LEU A 198 37.67 11.10 43.72
CA LEU A 198 38.62 11.22 44.82
C LEU A 198 38.30 10.13 45.87
N PHE A 199 38.99 8.99 45.78
CA PHE A 199 39.32 8.16 46.94
C PHE A 199 40.83 8.22 47.14
N ARG A 200 41.26 9.13 48.02
CA ARG A 200 42.56 9.01 48.71
C ARG A 200 42.34 8.19 49.98
N PHE A 201 43.34 7.33 50.24
CA PHE A 201 43.58 6.54 51.44
C PHE A 201 43.37 7.28 52.75
#